data_AF-A0A9E5LVK5-F1
#
_entry.id   AF-A0A9E5LVK5-F1
#
_cell.length_a   1.000
_cell.length_b   1.000
_cell.length_c   1.000
_cell.angle_alpha   90.00
_cell.angle_beta   90.00
_cell.angle_gamma   90.00
#
_symmetry.space_group_name_H-M   'P 1'
#
loop_
_entity.id
_entity.type
_entity.pdbx_description
1 polymer ?
#
loop_
_entity_poly.entity_id
_entity_poly.type
_entity_poly.pdbx_seq_one_letter_code
_entity_poly.pdbx_strand_id
1 'polypeptide(L)'
;MITLHGCDERKSTWDRLNAITSRLAAKDPTLWGEAARDEAAIRLGWVDLPDRSRDLLPILDALSAWSREMGHTNVILCGMGGSSLAPEVIAATYQKSLTVLDSTDPSQIELAADVDLTKSCIIVG
;
A
#
# COMPACT_ATOMS: atom_id res chain seq x y z
N MET A 1 -20.11 -9.34 -15.56
CA MET A 1 -19.21 -10.15 -16.41
C MET A 1 -18.45 -9.16 -17.28
N ILE A 2 -17.17 -8.90 -16.98
CA ILE A 2 -16.37 -7.93 -17.73
C ILE A 2 -15.93 -8.62 -19.03
N THR A 3 -16.43 -8.16 -20.16
CA THR A 3 -16.06 -8.67 -21.48
C THR A 3 -14.95 -7.79 -22.04
N LEU A 4 -13.74 -8.34 -22.15
CA LEU A 4 -12.60 -7.64 -22.75
C LEU A 4 -12.71 -7.70 -24.27
N HIS A 5 -12.95 -6.55 -24.91
CA HIS A 5 -12.94 -6.41 -26.37
C HIS A 5 -11.58 -5.89 -26.84
N GLY A 6 -11.01 -6.49 -27.90
CA GLY A 6 -9.75 -6.05 -28.53
C GLY A 6 -8.57 -7.04 -28.43
N CYS A 7 -8.75 -8.23 -27.85
CA CYS A 7 -7.73 -9.28 -27.82
C CYS A 7 -8.07 -10.43 -28.79
N ASP A 8 -8.25 -10.10 -30.07
CA ASP A 8 -8.75 -11.06 -31.08
C ASP A 8 -7.66 -11.99 -31.64
N GLU A 9 -6.38 -11.73 -31.32
CA GLU A 9 -5.27 -12.62 -31.69
C GLU A 9 -4.73 -13.30 -30.44
N ARG A 10 -5.06 -14.59 -30.26
CA ARG A 10 -4.33 -15.47 -29.33
C ARG A 10 -2.90 -15.68 -29.84
N LYS A 11 -2.04 -14.70 -29.55
CA LYS A 11 -0.60 -14.78 -29.75
C LYS A 11 -0.03 -15.79 -28.77
N SER A 12 0.88 -16.65 -29.22
CA SER A 12 1.62 -17.61 -28.39
C SER A 12 2.28 -17.00 -27.15
N THR A 13 2.53 -15.68 -27.18
CA THR A 13 2.97 -14.89 -26.02
C THR A 13 1.98 -14.93 -24.86
N TRP A 14 0.67 -14.95 -25.10
CA TRP A 14 -0.34 -15.04 -24.04
C TRP A 14 -0.29 -16.36 -23.30
N ASP A 15 -0.12 -17.47 -24.01
CA ASP A 15 0.00 -18.79 -23.39
C ASP A 15 1.27 -18.87 -22.51
N ARG A 16 2.36 -18.23 -22.97
CA ARG A 16 3.59 -18.11 -22.19
C ARG A 16 3.43 -17.22 -20.95
N LEU A 17 2.73 -16.09 -21.05
CA LEU A 17 2.43 -15.22 -19.90
C LEU A 17 1.51 -15.93 -18.90
N ASN A 18 0.48 -16.63 -19.39
CA ASN A 18 -0.43 -17.41 -18.55
C ASN A 18 0.31 -18.54 -17.82
N ALA A 19 1.25 -19.22 -18.46
CA ALA A 19 2.06 -20.26 -17.81
C ALA A 19 2.85 -19.72 -16.60
N ILE A 20 3.28 -18.46 -16.62
CA ILE A 20 4.00 -17.81 -15.51
C ILE A 20 3.08 -17.51 -14.32
N THR A 21 1.77 -17.29 -14.55
CA THR A 21 0.84 -16.86 -13.49
C THR A 21 0.74 -17.86 -12.34
N SER A 22 0.71 -19.17 -12.64
CA SER A 22 0.67 -20.22 -11.61
C SER A 22 1.92 -20.22 -10.73
N ARG A 23 3.10 -20.01 -11.32
CA ARG A 23 4.37 -19.91 -10.60
C ARG A 23 4.45 -18.64 -9.76
N LEU A 24 3.96 -17.52 -10.29
CA LEU A 24 3.89 -16.26 -9.57
C LEU A 24 2.94 -16.37 -8.37
N ALA A 25 1.78 -17.00 -8.55
CA ALA A 25 0.82 -17.28 -7.47
C ALA A 25 1.44 -18.17 -6.37
N ALA A 26 2.30 -19.11 -6.73
CA ALA A 26 3.08 -19.93 -5.80
C ALA A 26 4.30 -19.21 -5.20
N LYS A 27 4.48 -17.91 -5.48
CA LYS A 27 5.63 -17.10 -5.05
C LYS A 27 6.98 -17.69 -5.45
N ASP A 28 7.06 -18.31 -6.62
CA ASP A 28 8.29 -18.92 -7.14
C ASP A 28 9.38 -17.84 -7.37
N PRO A 29 10.46 -17.81 -6.56
CA PRO A 29 11.48 -16.78 -6.66
C PRO A 29 12.37 -16.93 -7.90
N THR A 30 12.32 -18.08 -8.59
CA THR A 30 13.17 -18.36 -9.75
C THR A 30 12.71 -17.65 -11.03
N LEU A 31 11.53 -17.01 -11.01
CA LEU A 31 10.96 -16.32 -12.16
C LEU A 31 11.83 -15.17 -12.69
N TRP A 32 12.65 -14.56 -11.84
CA TRP A 32 13.51 -13.41 -12.20
C TRP A 32 14.97 -13.82 -12.48
N GLY A 33 15.26 -15.12 -12.54
CA GLY A 33 16.60 -15.65 -12.77
C GLY A 33 17.45 -15.76 -11.49
N GLU A 34 18.60 -16.42 -11.61
CA GLU A 34 19.43 -16.78 -10.45
C GLU A 34 19.89 -15.56 -9.65
N ALA A 35 20.33 -14.50 -10.34
CA ALA A 35 20.86 -13.31 -9.71
C ALA A 35 19.84 -12.57 -8.82
N ALA A 36 18.54 -12.73 -9.09
CA ALA A 36 17.46 -12.07 -8.35
C ALA A 36 16.68 -13.02 -7.42
N ARG A 37 17.03 -14.30 -7.38
CA ARG A 37 16.26 -15.33 -6.65
C ARG A 37 16.12 -14.98 -5.16
N ASP A 38 17.22 -14.63 -4.51
CA ASP A 38 17.23 -14.39 -3.07
C ASP A 38 16.39 -13.15 -2.71
N GLU A 39 16.46 -12.10 -3.53
CA GLU A 39 15.65 -10.90 -3.36
C GLU A 39 14.17 -11.16 -3.66
N ALA A 40 13.87 -11.90 -4.73
CA ALA A 40 12.50 -12.28 -5.06
C ALA A 40 11.85 -13.10 -3.94
N ALA A 41 12.58 -14.03 -3.33
CA ALA A 41 12.08 -14.88 -2.24
C ALA A 41 11.50 -14.08 -1.07
N ILE A 42 12.04 -12.89 -0.79
CA ILE A 42 11.58 -12.03 0.32
C ILE A 42 10.65 -10.89 -0.13
N ARG A 43 10.49 -10.66 -1.44
CA ARG A 43 9.68 -9.54 -1.97
C ARG A 43 8.32 -9.95 -2.55
N LEU A 44 7.99 -11.23 -2.60
CA LEU A 44 6.70 -11.73 -3.14
C LEU A 44 5.56 -11.77 -2.13
N GLY A 45 5.74 -11.10 -0.99
CA GLY A 45 4.70 -10.99 0.04
C GLY A 45 3.40 -10.38 -0.48
N TRP A 46 3.45 -9.56 -1.55
CA TRP A 46 2.29 -8.89 -2.13
C TRP A 46 1.32 -9.81 -2.87
N VAL A 47 1.76 -10.99 -3.31
CA VAL A 47 0.96 -11.89 -4.16
C VAL A 47 -0.32 -12.36 -3.47
N ASP A 48 -0.25 -12.65 -2.17
CA ASP A 48 -1.38 -13.12 -1.36
C ASP A 48 -1.91 -12.04 -0.39
N LEU A 49 -1.48 -10.77 -0.55
CA LEU A 49 -1.97 -9.68 0.29
C LEU A 49 -3.49 -9.49 0.22
N PRO A 50 -4.19 -9.60 -0.93
CA PRO A 50 -5.64 -9.44 -0.97
C PRO A 50 -6.40 -10.37 -0.02
N ASP A 51 -5.86 -11.57 0.23
CA ASP A 51 -6.44 -12.55 1.15
C ASP A 51 -5.91 -12.37 2.57
N ARG A 52 -4.57 -12.35 2.75
CA ARG A 52 -3.96 -12.29 4.09
C ARG A 52 -4.16 -10.96 4.80
N SER A 53 -4.29 -9.85 4.07
CA SER A 53 -4.54 -8.54 4.70
C SER A 53 -5.93 -8.42 5.31
N ARG A 54 -6.87 -9.31 4.99
CA ARG A 54 -8.21 -9.33 5.59
C ARG A 54 -8.16 -9.56 7.10
N ASP A 55 -7.15 -10.28 7.57
CA ASP A 55 -6.92 -10.52 9.00
C ASP A 55 -6.56 -9.23 9.76
N LEU A 56 -6.13 -8.17 9.05
CA LEU A 56 -5.86 -6.87 9.64
C LEU A 56 -7.11 -6.02 9.85
N LEU A 57 -8.23 -6.34 9.19
CA LEU A 57 -9.45 -5.51 9.26
C LEU A 57 -9.94 -5.28 10.70
N PRO A 58 -10.03 -6.30 11.58
CA PRO A 58 -10.45 -6.08 12.97
C PRO A 58 -9.50 -5.15 13.74
N ILE A 59 -8.20 -5.24 13.46
CA ILE A 59 -7.17 -4.41 14.10
C ILE A 59 -7.32 -2.96 13.61
N LEU A 60 -7.49 -2.76 12.30
CA LEU A 60 -7.67 -1.43 11.70
C LEU A 60 -8.99 -0.78 12.16
N ASP A 61 -10.05 -1.56 12.31
CA ASP A 61 -11.33 -1.09 12.87
C ASP A 61 -11.17 -0.65 14.33
N ALA A 62 -10.47 -1.44 15.14
CA ALA A 62 -10.18 -1.11 16.53
C ALA A 62 -9.33 0.17 16.65
N LEU A 63 -8.26 0.30 15.85
CA LEU A 63 -7.42 1.51 15.82
C LEU A 63 -8.23 2.73 15.36
N SER A 64 -9.10 2.56 14.38
CA SER A 64 -9.98 3.63 13.89
C SER A 64 -11.00 4.06 14.95
N ALA A 65 -11.54 3.13 15.72
CA ALA A 65 -12.44 3.42 16.83
C ALA A 65 -11.71 4.16 17.96
N TRP A 66 -10.57 3.63 18.39
CA TRP A 66 -9.70 4.25 19.40
C TRP A 66 -9.34 5.70 19.04
N SER A 67 -8.93 5.95 17.79
CA SER A 67 -8.57 7.30 17.35
C SER A 67 -9.75 8.28 17.42
N ARG A 68 -10.98 7.81 17.17
CA ARG A 68 -12.19 8.63 17.28
C ARG A 68 -12.55 8.89 18.75
N GLU A 69 -12.40 7.90 19.62
CA GLU A 69 -12.63 8.02 21.07
C GLU A 69 -11.66 9.01 21.72
N MET A 70 -10.40 9.00 21.29
CA MET A 70 -9.39 9.98 21.70
C MET A 70 -9.65 11.39 21.14
N GLY A 71 -10.61 11.55 20.22
CA GLY A 71 -10.98 12.83 19.65
C GLY A 71 -9.94 13.37 18.64
N HIS A 72 -9.15 12.49 18.02
CA HIS A 72 -8.20 12.93 17.00
C HIS A 72 -8.94 13.45 15.75
N THR A 73 -8.57 14.65 15.32
CA THR A 73 -9.11 15.31 14.12
C THR A 73 -8.06 15.50 13.03
N ASN A 74 -6.78 15.39 13.38
CA ASN A 74 -5.66 15.50 12.44
C ASN A 74 -4.99 14.13 12.31
N VAL A 75 -4.63 13.73 11.10
CA VAL A 75 -3.85 12.51 10.84
C VAL A 75 -2.58 12.93 10.13
N ILE A 76 -1.43 12.64 10.73
CA ILE A 76 -0.10 12.93 10.19
C ILE A 76 0.59 11.60 9.91
N LEU A 77 0.93 11.36 8.65
CA LEU A 77 1.67 10.17 8.22
C LEU A 77 3.13 10.54 7.96
N CYS A 78 4.02 10.02 8.79
CA CYS A 78 5.46 10.12 8.63
C CYS A 78 5.95 8.93 7.81
N GLY A 79 6.40 9.16 6.58
CA GLY A 79 6.87 8.09 5.69
C GLY A 79 7.21 8.60 4.30
N MET A 80 8.13 7.91 3.60
CA MET A 80 8.59 8.29 2.26
C MET A 80 8.23 7.25 1.20
N GLY A 81 7.95 7.72 -0.02
CA GLY A 81 7.78 6.87 -1.20
C GLY A 81 6.45 6.13 -1.24
N GLY A 82 6.49 4.80 -1.35
CA GLY A 82 5.28 4.00 -1.49
C GLY A 82 4.36 4.03 -0.26
N SER A 83 4.93 4.25 0.93
CA SER A 83 4.18 4.34 2.17
C SER A 83 3.43 5.65 2.31
N SER A 84 3.79 6.72 1.59
CA SER A 84 3.07 8.00 1.60
C SER A 84 2.10 8.18 0.43
N LEU A 85 2.53 7.83 -0.78
CA LEU A 85 1.72 8.08 -2.00
C LEU A 85 0.42 7.29 -2.03
N ALA A 86 0.44 6.01 -1.61
CA ALA A 86 -0.77 5.18 -1.62
C ALA A 86 -1.84 5.72 -0.64
N PRO A 87 -1.51 6.03 0.63
CA PRO A 87 -2.45 6.70 1.54
C PRO A 87 -2.92 8.07 1.04
N GLU A 88 -2.06 8.87 0.42
CA GLU A 88 -2.41 10.19 -0.12
C GLU A 88 -3.49 10.07 -1.22
N VAL A 89 -3.31 9.15 -2.17
CA VAL A 89 -4.30 8.88 -3.23
C VAL A 89 -5.62 8.39 -2.64
N ILE A 90 -5.58 7.48 -1.66
CA ILE A 90 -6.77 6.98 -0.98
C ILE A 90 -7.51 8.12 -0.25
N ALA A 91 -6.78 8.92 0.52
CA ALA A 91 -7.34 10.05 1.26
C ALA A 91 -7.99 11.07 0.31
N ALA A 92 -7.31 11.45 -0.77
CA ALA A 92 -7.85 12.34 -1.79
C ALA A 92 -9.11 11.76 -2.46
N THR A 93 -9.11 10.47 -2.79
CA THR A 93 -10.25 9.78 -3.41
C THR A 93 -11.50 9.82 -2.52
N TYR A 94 -11.31 9.65 -1.20
CA TYR A 94 -12.40 9.69 -0.22
C TYR A 94 -12.61 11.07 0.42
N GLN A 95 -11.97 12.12 -0.11
CA GLN A 95 -12.04 13.50 0.38
C GLN A 95 -11.76 13.60 1.90
N LYS A 96 -10.73 12.88 2.36
CA LYS A 96 -10.24 12.90 3.74
C LYS A 96 -8.98 13.75 3.84
N SER A 97 -8.85 14.46 4.95
CA SER A 97 -7.62 15.20 5.28
C SER A 97 -6.56 14.24 5.79
N LEU A 98 -5.38 14.31 5.18
CA LEU A 98 -4.17 13.59 5.58
C LEU A 98 -2.98 14.54 5.38
N THR A 99 -2.20 14.75 6.43
CA THR A 99 -0.92 15.44 6.31
C THR A 99 0.16 14.38 6.11
N VAL A 100 0.92 14.48 5.02
CA VAL A 100 2.09 13.61 4.77
C VAL A 100 3.34 14.37 5.17
N LEU A 101 4.18 13.75 5.99
CA LEU A 101 5.52 14.23 6.34
C LEU A 101 6.55 13.23 5.79
N ASP A 102 7.10 13.54 4.62
CA ASP A 102 8.06 12.70 3.90
C ASP A 102 9.46 13.33 3.83
N SER A 103 9.72 14.36 4.64
CA SER A 103 10.96 15.12 4.61
C SER A 103 11.56 15.27 6.01
N THR A 104 12.88 15.38 6.05
CA THR A 104 13.65 15.75 7.24
C THR A 104 13.94 17.25 7.31
N ASP A 105 13.42 18.04 6.37
CA ASP A 105 13.58 19.49 6.37
C ASP A 105 12.79 20.12 7.54
N PRO A 106 13.45 20.92 8.42
CA PRO A 106 12.79 21.50 9.58
C PRO A 106 11.55 22.34 9.25
N SER A 107 11.55 23.07 8.14
CA SER A 107 10.41 23.91 7.76
C SER A 107 9.19 23.08 7.36
N GLN A 108 9.40 21.93 6.72
CA GLN A 108 8.30 21.01 6.41
C GLN A 108 7.77 20.32 7.67
N ILE A 109 8.65 19.98 8.62
CA ILE A 109 8.25 19.43 9.91
C ILE A 109 7.41 20.45 10.68
N GLU A 110 7.81 21.71 10.72
CA GLU A 110 7.05 22.80 11.34
C GLU A 110 5.66 22.95 10.70
N LEU A 111 5.58 22.97 9.37
CA LEU A 111 4.30 23.04 8.65
C LEU A 111 3.39 21.84 8.94
N ALA A 112 3.94 20.62 8.97
CA ALA A 112 3.17 19.42 9.28
C ALA A 112 2.70 19.38 10.73
N ALA A 113 3.46 20.00 11.64
CA ALA A 113 3.16 20.10 13.06
C ALA A 113 2.35 21.35 13.44
N ASP A 114 2.02 22.24 12.49
CA ASP A 114 1.20 23.44 12.68
C ASP A 114 -0.30 23.10 12.83
N VAL A 115 -0.59 22.19 13.75
CA VAL A 115 -1.93 21.71 14.11
C VAL A 115 -1.97 21.44 15.62
N ASP A 116 -3.17 21.29 16.19
CA ASP A 116 -3.32 20.86 17.59
C ASP A 116 -2.86 19.40 17.75
N LEU A 117 -1.61 19.22 18.20
CA LEU A 117 -1.00 17.91 18.41
C LEU A 117 -1.74 17.05 19.45
N THR A 118 -2.48 17.67 20.38
CA THR A 118 -3.30 16.91 21.35
C THR A 118 -4.51 16.24 20.70
N LYS A 119 -4.86 16.66 19.47
CA LYS A 119 -5.90 16.09 18.62
C LYS A 119 -5.33 15.43 17.37
N SER A 120 -4.06 15.08 17.37
CA SER A 120 -3.38 14.48 16.20
C SER A 120 -3.08 13.00 16.43
N CYS A 121 -3.40 12.17 15.44
CA CYS A 121 -2.89 10.82 15.32
C CYS A 121 -1.67 10.82 14.41
N ILE A 122 -0.50 10.46 14.93
CA ILE A 122 0.74 10.36 14.16
C ILE A 122 0.99 8.89 13.83
N ILE A 123 1.12 8.58 12.54
CA ILE A 123 1.39 7.25 12.00
C ILE A 123 2.81 7.26 11.44
N VAL A 124 3.64 6.29 11.84
CA VAL A 124 5.00 6.13 11.33
C VAL A 124 5.07 4.87 10.48
N GLY A 125 5.38 5.03 9.20
CA GLY A 125 5.43 3.94 8.21
C GLY A 125 6.80 3.70 7.61
#